data_AF-A0A8T3ZB01-F1
#
_entry.id   AF-A0A8T3ZB01-F1
#
_cell.length_a   1.000
_cell.length_b   1.000
_cell.length_c   1.000
_cell.angle_alpha   90.00
_cell.angle_beta   90.00
_cell.angle_gamma   90.00
#
_symmetry.space_group_name_H-M   'P 1'
#
loop_
_entity.id
_entity.type
_entity.pdbx_description
1 polymer ?
#
loop_
_entity_poly.entity_id
_entity_poly.type
_entity_poly.pdbx_seq_one_letter_code
_entity_poly.pdbx_strand_id
1 'polypeptide(L)' 'MNNLSNSVLRIMEESPLGRMSIYVLRKQSMDAGIDIEEMRSEDLPALVTRLKDVLPFFLGEGYGGIIMKIKKLNGNQGGS' A
#
# COMPACT_ATOMS: atom_id res chain seq x y z
N MET A 1 14.05 -1.18 -0.34
CA MET A 1 12.77 -0.49 -0.58
C MET A 1 12.99 1.00 -0.43
N ASN A 2 12.54 1.80 -1.40
CA ASN A 2 12.62 3.25 -1.33
C ASN A 2 11.66 3.85 -0.27
N ASN A 3 11.70 5.17 -0.09
CA ASN A 3 10.91 5.86 0.94
C ASN A 3 9.39 5.70 0.76
N LEU A 4 8.90 5.67 -0.49
CA LEU A 4 7.47 5.51 -0.75
C LEU A 4 7.01 4.10 -0.39
N SER A 5 7.74 3.09 -0.84
CA SER A 5 7.48 1.68 -0.50
C SER A 5 7.51 1.43 1.00
N ASN A 6 8.49 2.00 1.72
CA ASN A 6 8.56 1.89 3.18
C ASN A 6 7.37 2.59 3.86
N SER A 7 6.91 3.72 3.32
CA SER A 7 5.74 4.44 3.85
C SER A 7 4.46 3.62 3.69
N VAL A 8 4.26 3.00 2.52
CA VAL A 8 3.13 2.10 2.27
C VAL A 8 3.19 0.88 3.19
N LEU A 9 4.36 0.25 3.31
CA LEU A 9 4.56 -0.90 4.18
C LEU A 9 4.21 -0.56 5.63
N ARG A 10 4.72 0.54 6.16
CA ARG A 10 4.44 0.99 7.53
C ARG A 10 2.95 1.20 7.78
N ILE A 11 2.24 1.82 6.83
CA ILE A 11 0.78 2.02 6.91
C ILE A 11 0.06 0.67 7.01
N MET A 12 0.51 -0.33 6.27
CA MET A 12 -0.07 -1.68 6.32
C MET A 12 0.31 -2.41 7.63
N GLU A 13 1.56 -2.29 8.09
CA GLU A 13 2.04 -2.92 9.34
C GLU A 13 1.36 -2.37 10.60
N GLU A 14 0.93 -1.11 10.58
CA GLU A 14 0.11 -0.50 11.64
C GLU A 14 -1.32 -1.08 11.71
N SER A 15 -1.73 -1.88 10.73
CA SER A 15 -3.03 -2.56 10.73
C SER A 15 -2.98 -3.94 11.40
N PRO A 16 -4.13 -4.59 11.63
CA PRO A 16 -4.16 -5.97 12.15
C PRO A 16 -3.41 -7.02 11.31
N LEU A 17 -3.01 -6.71 10.06
CA LEU A 17 -2.11 -7.57 9.27
C LEU A 17 -0.74 -7.74 9.93
N GLY A 18 -0.24 -6.72 10.63
CA GLY A 18 1.09 -6.73 11.25
C GLY A 18 2.17 -7.19 10.27
N ARG A 19 2.93 -8.22 10.64
CA ARG A 19 4.04 -8.78 9.84
C ARG A 19 3.59 -9.40 8.52
N MET A 20 2.31 -9.74 8.32
CA MET A 20 1.83 -10.26 7.03
C MET A 20 1.79 -9.18 5.94
N SER A 21 1.84 -7.91 6.34
CA SER A 21 1.79 -6.76 5.43
C SER A 21 2.84 -6.82 4.33
N ILE A 22 4.08 -7.23 4.64
CA ILE A 22 5.15 -7.31 3.64
C ILE A 22 4.84 -8.34 2.55
N TYR A 23 4.25 -9.48 2.91
CA TYR A 23 3.90 -10.53 1.96
C TYR A 23 2.75 -10.11 1.06
N VAL A 24 1.70 -9.49 1.65
CA VAL A 24 0.58 -8.96 0.88
C VAL A 24 1.05 -7.86 -0.05
N LEU A 25 1.83 -6.90 0.45
CA LEU A 25 2.36 -5.79 -0.34
C LEU A 25 3.23 -6.31 -1.49
N ARG A 26 4.20 -7.20 -1.24
CA ARG A 26 5.05 -7.77 -2.28
C ARG A 26 4.24 -8.51 -3.35
N LYS A 27 3.27 -9.33 -2.94
CA LYS A 27 2.44 -10.07 -3.87
C LYS A 27 1.58 -9.14 -4.72
N GLN A 28 0.94 -8.14 -4.12
CA GLN A 28 0.08 -7.20 -4.86
C GLN A 28 0.86 -6.25 -5.75
N SER A 29 2.06 -5.82 -5.35
CA SER A 29 2.97 -5.06 -6.21
C SER A 29 3.38 -5.90 -7.42
N MET A 30 3.80 -7.15 -7.22
CA MET A 30 4.17 -8.05 -8.31
C MET A 30 3.00 -8.30 -9.27
N ASP A 31 1.80 -8.57 -8.75
CA ASP A 31 0.60 -8.78 -9.57
C ASP A 31 0.19 -7.52 -10.36
N ALA A 32 0.58 -6.33 -9.89
CA ALA A 32 0.38 -5.06 -10.58
C ALA A 32 1.54 -4.65 -11.50
N GLY A 33 2.62 -5.44 -11.58
CA GLY A 33 3.83 -5.08 -12.32
C GLY A 33 4.63 -3.92 -11.71
N ILE A 34 4.49 -3.70 -10.41
CA ILE A 34 5.16 -2.63 -9.65
C ILE A 34 6.43 -3.20 -9.01
N ASP A 35 7.58 -2.57 -9.26
CA ASP A 35 8.78 -2.84 -8.49
C ASP A 35 8.66 -2.21 -7.09
N ILE A 36 8.59 -3.07 -6.07
CA ILE A 36 8.49 -2.61 -4.68
C ILE A 36 9.77 -1.96 -4.18
N GLU A 37 10.93 -2.26 -4.77
CA GLU A 37 12.18 -1.63 -4.37
C GLU A 37 12.22 -0.15 -4.82
N GLU A 38 11.59 0.15 -5.95
CA GLU A 38 11.65 1.45 -6.64
C GLU A 38 10.25 2.07 -6.93
N MET A 39 9.26 1.84 -6.09
CA MET A 39 7.88 2.31 -6.30
C MET A 39 7.80 3.83 -6.49
N ARG A 40 7.04 4.27 -7.50
CA ARG A 40 6.80 5.67 -7.85
C ARG A 40 5.38 6.07 -7.49
N SER A 41 5.13 7.37 -7.35
CA SER A 41 3.81 7.91 -7.00
C SER A 41 2.73 7.52 -8.03
N GLU A 42 3.11 7.37 -9.29
CA GLU A 42 2.22 6.90 -10.38
C GLU A 42 1.78 5.43 -10.25
N ASP A 43 2.49 4.62 -9.45
CA ASP A 43 2.15 3.22 -9.21
C ASP A 43 1.06 3.06 -8.14
N LEU A 44 0.88 4.08 -7.27
CA LEU A 44 -0.06 4.04 -6.15
C LEU A 44 -1.52 3.77 -6.57
N PRO A 45 -2.07 4.35 -7.65
CA PRO A 45 -3.43 4.05 -8.08
C PRO A 45 -3.64 2.56 -8.41
N ALA A 46 -2.68 1.93 -9.10
CA ALA A 46 -2.72 0.51 -9.43
C ALA A 46 -2.62 -0.35 -8.16
N LEU A 47 -1.67 -0.03 -7.28
CA LEU A 47 -1.51 -0.72 -6.00
C LEU A 47 -2.77 -0.60 -5.12
N VAL A 48 -3.36 0.59 -5.01
CA VAL A 48 -4.59 0.83 -4.26
C VAL A 48 -5.74 -0.02 -4.80
N THR A 49 -5.83 -0.18 -6.11
CA THR A 49 -6.85 -1.04 -6.73
C THR A 49 -6.67 -2.49 -6.28
N ARG A 50 -5.45 -3.03 -6.37
CA ARG A 50 -5.14 -4.39 -5.89
C ARG A 50 -5.43 -4.59 -4.40
N LEU A 51 -5.03 -3.62 -3.58
CA LEU A 51 -5.23 -3.70 -2.14
C LEU A 51 -6.72 -3.61 -1.75
N LYS A 52 -7.54 -2.87 -2.49
CA LYS A 52 -8.99 -2.86 -2.26
C LYS A 52 -9.63 -4.22 -2.52
N ASP A 53 -9.11 -4.97 -3.49
CA ASP A 53 -9.63 -6.31 -3.80
C ASP A 53 -9.19 -7.31 -2.73
N VAL A 54 -7.96 -7.20 -2.22
CA VAL A 54 -7.35 -8.23 -1.39
C VAL A 54 -7.51 -7.99 0.11
N LEU A 55 -7.39 -6.75 0.59
CA LEU A 55 -7.44 -6.46 2.03
C LEU A 55 -8.77 -6.82 2.71
N PRO A 56 -9.96 -6.76 2.08
CA PRO A 56 -11.20 -7.18 2.71
C PRO A 56 -11.18 -8.63 3.20
N PHE A 57 -10.46 -9.52 2.51
CA PHE A 57 -10.33 -10.92 2.92
C PHE A 57 -9.53 -11.09 4.22
N PHE A 58 -8.65 -10.14 4.54
CA PHE A 58 -7.83 -10.17 5.75
C PHE A 58 -8.43 -9.34 6.89
N LEU A 59 -9.09 -8.24 6.55
CA LEU A 59 -9.45 -7.19 7.50
C LEU A 59 -10.95 -6.89 7.59
N GLY A 60 -11.78 -7.58 6.81
CA GLY A 60 -13.21 -7.28 6.71
C GLY A 60 -13.44 -5.83 6.30
N GLU A 61 -14.25 -5.10 7.05
CA GLU A 61 -14.56 -3.69 6.79
C GLU A 61 -13.43 -2.71 7.20
N GLY A 62 -12.43 -3.18 7.96
CA GLY A 62 -11.35 -2.34 8.51
C GLY A 62 -10.32 -1.82 7.49
N TYR A 63 -10.33 -2.33 6.25
CA TYR A 63 -9.33 -1.98 5.24
C TYR A 63 -9.43 -0.54 4.71
N GLY A 64 -10.60 0.10 4.81
CA GLY A 64 -10.84 1.44 4.23
C GLY A 64 -9.87 2.51 4.75
N GLY A 65 -9.50 2.44 6.03
CA GLY A 65 -8.55 3.37 6.65
C GLY A 65 -7.13 3.24 6.05
N ILE A 66 -6.69 2.02 5.73
CA ILE A 66 -5.40 1.76 5.10
C ILE A 66 -5.38 2.37 3.70
N ILE A 67 -6.41 2.10 2.90
CA ILE A 67 -6.54 2.64 1.55
C ILE A 67 -6.54 4.18 1.57
N MET A 68 -7.25 4.80 2.52
CA MET A 68 -7.26 6.24 2.66
C MET A 68 -5.87 6.81 3.00
N LYS A 69 -5.15 6.18 3.94
CA LYS A 69 -3.78 6.57 4.31
C LYS A 69 -2.82 6.47 3.11
N ILE A 70 -2.87 5.37 2.35
CA ILE A 70 -2.02 5.18 1.15
C ILE A 70 -2.33 6.24 0.09
N LYS A 71 -3.61 6.52 -0.18
CA LYS A 71 -4.01 7.56 -1.14
C LYS A 71 -3.48 8.95 -0.78
N LYS A 72 -3.37 9.27 0.53
CA LYS A 72 -2.83 10.55 1.00
C LYS A 72 -1.33 10.71 0.72
N LEU A 73 -0.57 9.62 0.54
CA LEU A 73 0.85 9.70 0.17
C LEU A 73 1.05 10.37 -1.20
N ASN A 74 0.09 10.22 -2.12
CA ASN A 74 0.13 10.87 -3.43
C ASN A 74 -0.10 12.40 -3.33
N GLY A 75 -0.81 12.86 -2.30
CA GLY A 75 -1.13 14.27 -2.09
C GLY A 75 -0.08 15.06 -1.28
N ASN A 76 0.87 14.38 -0.65
CA ASN A 76 1.84 14.99 0.27
C ASN A 76 3.18 15.38 -0.37
N GLN A 77 3.34 15.19 -1.70
CA GLN A 77 4.55 15.59 -2.44
C GLN A 77 4.42 17.00 -3.07
N GLY A 78 3.49 17.83 -2.59
CA GLY A 78 3.21 19.17 -3.12
C GLY A 78 3.25 20.29 -2.08
N GLY A 79 4.06 20.19 -1.03
CA GLY A 79 4.09 21.20 0.03
C GLY A 79 5.45 21.40 0.67
N SER A 80 6.07 22.53 0.30
CA SER A 80 7.29 23.19 0.83
C SER A 80 8.62 22.79 0.17
#